data_AF-A0A2J4QCX0-F1
#
_entry.id   AF-A0A2J4QCX0-F1
#
_cell.length_a   1.000
_cell.length_b   1.000
_cell.length_c   1.000
_cell.angle_alpha   90.00
_cell.angle_beta   90.00
_cell.angle_gamma   90.00
#
_symmetry.space_group_name_H-M   'P 1'
#
loop_
_entity.id
_entity.type
_entity.pdbx_description
1 polymer ?
#
loop_
_entity_poly.entity_id
_entity_poly.type
_entity_poly.pdbx_seq_one_letter_code
_entity_poly.pdbx_strand_id
1 'polypeptide(L)'
;MLERLSWKRLALELFLCCIPALILGAFLGYLPWFLLAAVTGLLVWHFWNLMRLSWWLWVDRSMTPPPGSGSWEPLLYGLHQMQMRNKKRRRELGSLIKRFRSGAESLPDAVVLTTEEGVMFWCNGLAQQILNLRWPDDNGQNILNLLRYPEFANYLKYRDFSKPLNLVLNNGRHLEIRVMPYSDKQLLMVARDVTQMHQLEGARRNFFANVSHELRTPLTVLQGYLEMMQEQVLEGGTREKALHTMREQTQRMEGLVKQLLTLSRIEAAPVLAMNDKIDVPMMLRVVEREAQTLSQQRQVLHFSVDESLKVLGNEEQLRSAISNLVYNAVNHTPPGTDITVSWQRAPHGALFSVEDNGPGIAPEHIPRLTERFYRVD
;
A
#
# COMPACT_ATOMS: atom_id res chain seq x y z
N MET A 1 22.28 -23.80 44.98
CA MET A 1 20.85 -23.67 45.36
C MET A 1 20.80 -22.98 46.71
N LEU A 2 20.37 -21.72 46.77
CA LEU A 2 20.19 -21.03 48.05
C LEU A 2 18.92 -21.56 48.70
N GLU A 3 19.07 -22.30 49.78
CA GLU A 3 17.96 -22.86 50.55
C GLU A 3 17.12 -21.73 51.17
N ARG A 4 15.81 -21.98 51.30
CA ARG A 4 14.92 -21.11 52.08
C ARG A 4 15.52 -20.92 53.48
N LEU A 5 15.33 -19.73 54.05
CA LEU A 5 15.68 -19.45 55.44
C LEU A 5 15.08 -20.55 56.33
N SER A 6 15.94 -21.43 56.83
CA SER A 6 15.53 -22.53 57.69
C SER A 6 15.77 -22.13 59.13
N TRP A 7 14.83 -22.46 60.01
CA TRP A 7 15.00 -22.26 61.44
C TRP A 7 16.28 -22.95 61.99
N LYS A 8 16.70 -24.05 61.34
CA LYS A 8 17.98 -24.72 61.62
C LYS A 8 19.20 -23.83 61.39
N ARG A 9 19.18 -22.97 60.36
CA ARG A 9 20.28 -22.02 60.08
C ARG A 9 20.33 -20.89 61.09
N LEU A 10 19.17 -20.38 61.50
CA LEU A 10 19.09 -19.37 62.57
C LEU A 10 19.59 -19.94 63.90
N ALA A 11 19.23 -21.19 64.22
CA ALA A 11 19.73 -21.89 65.40
C ALA A 11 21.25 -22.13 65.33
N LEU A 12 21.78 -22.49 64.16
CA LEU A 12 23.22 -22.65 63.93
C LEU A 12 23.99 -21.33 64.08
N GLU A 13 23.45 -20.23 63.56
CA GLU A 13 24.04 -18.89 63.66
C GLU A 13 24.07 -18.40 65.11
N LEU A 14 22.99 -18.62 65.85
CA LEU A 14 22.93 -18.35 67.29
C LEU A 14 23.97 -19.19 68.04
N PHE A 15 24.08 -20.48 67.73
CA PHE A 15 25.07 -21.38 68.35
C PHE A 15 26.50 -20.91 68.07
N LEU A 16 26.82 -20.62 66.81
CA LEU A 16 28.14 -20.11 66.39
C LEU A 16 28.48 -18.77 67.06
N CYS A 17 27.51 -17.87 67.22
CA CYS A 17 27.69 -16.60 67.90
C CYS A 17 27.97 -16.76 69.41
N CYS A 18 27.42 -17.80 70.04
CA CYS A 18 27.64 -18.09 71.46
C CYS A 18 28.98 -18.79 71.77
N ILE A 19 29.62 -19.47 70.81
CA ILE A 19 30.89 -20.21 71.04
C ILE A 19 32.00 -19.31 71.63
N PRO A 20 32.32 -18.13 71.08
CA PRO A 20 33.33 -17.24 71.64
C PRO A 20 32.99 -16.75 73.05
N ALA A 21 31.69 -16.49 73.30
CA ALA A 21 31.20 -16.07 74.60
C ALA A 21 31.31 -17.18 75.66
N LEU A 22 31.11 -18.45 75.27
CA LEU A 22 31.32 -19.61 76.14
C LEU A 22 32.82 -19.78 76.48
N ILE A 23 33.71 -19.64 75.50
CA ILE A 23 35.16 -19.75 75.70
C ILE A 23 35.66 -18.64 76.63
N LEU A 24 35.31 -17.38 76.37
CA LEU A 24 35.71 -16.24 77.20
C LEU A 24 35.09 -16.30 78.60
N GLY A 25 33.83 -16.71 78.70
CA GLY A 25 33.13 -16.87 79.97
C GLY A 25 33.73 -17.95 80.86
N ALA A 26 34.26 -19.03 80.27
CA ALA A 26 34.95 -20.10 81.01
C ALA A 26 36.31 -19.64 81.58
N PHE A 27 37.04 -18.78 80.87
CA PHE A 27 38.33 -18.25 81.33
C PHE A 27 38.20 -17.12 82.37
N LEU A 28 37.17 -16.27 82.25
CA LEU A 28 37.02 -15.05 83.04
C LEU A 28 36.00 -15.16 84.19
N GLY A 29 35.23 -16.25 84.26
CA GLY A 29 34.25 -16.51 85.34
C GLY A 29 32.92 -15.76 85.22
N TYR A 30 32.72 -14.94 84.17
CA TYR A 30 31.51 -14.13 83.96
C TYR A 30 30.64 -14.60 82.79
N LEU A 31 30.38 -15.91 82.72
CA LEU A 31 29.64 -16.57 81.62
C LEU A 31 28.30 -15.89 81.25
N PRO A 32 27.41 -15.51 82.20
CA PRO A 32 26.11 -14.93 81.85
C PRO A 32 26.21 -13.60 81.10
N TRP A 33 27.21 -12.77 81.43
CA TRP A 33 27.40 -11.45 80.84
C TRP A 33 27.91 -11.54 79.40
N PHE A 34 28.83 -12.47 79.11
CA PHE A 34 29.32 -12.70 77.74
C PHE A 34 28.23 -13.27 76.83
N LEU A 35 27.41 -14.20 77.32
CA LEU A 35 26.27 -14.72 76.57
C LEU A 35 25.23 -13.63 76.27
N LEU A 36 24.92 -12.79 77.27
CA LEU A 36 24.02 -11.64 77.08
C LEU A 36 24.56 -10.69 76.00
N ALA A 37 25.86 -10.38 76.03
CA ALA A 37 26.51 -9.51 75.05
C ALA A 37 26.46 -10.10 73.62
N ALA A 38 26.68 -11.41 73.46
CA ALA A 38 26.61 -12.07 72.15
C ALA A 38 25.19 -12.07 71.57
N VAL A 39 24.19 -12.43 72.38
CA VAL A 39 22.78 -12.46 71.96
C VAL A 39 22.26 -11.05 71.63
N THR A 40 22.61 -10.06 72.44
CA THR A 40 22.23 -8.66 72.17
C THR A 40 22.89 -8.13 70.90
N GLY A 41 24.17 -8.45 70.64
CA GLY A 41 24.83 -8.11 69.38
C GLY A 41 24.15 -8.71 68.15
N LEU A 42 23.77 -9.99 68.21
CA LEU A 42 23.05 -10.66 67.13
C LEU A 42 21.65 -10.05 66.90
N LEU A 43 20.93 -9.68 67.97
CA LEU A 43 19.63 -9.03 67.89
C LEU A 43 19.74 -7.64 67.23
N VAL A 44 20.73 -6.83 67.64
CA VAL A 44 21.02 -5.53 67.03
C VAL A 44 21.33 -5.69 65.53
N TRP A 45 22.10 -6.70 65.16
CA TRP A 45 22.42 -6.99 63.75
C TRP A 45 21.18 -7.38 62.93
N HIS A 46 20.27 -8.21 63.47
CA HIS A 46 19.00 -8.51 62.80
C HIS A 46 18.10 -7.27 62.69
N PHE A 47 18.01 -6.45 63.73
CA PHE A 47 17.19 -5.24 63.74
C PHE A 47 17.72 -4.21 62.73
N TRP A 48 19.04 -4.05 62.63
CA TRP A 48 19.66 -3.17 61.65
C TRP A 48 19.36 -3.59 60.20
N ASN A 49 19.46 -4.88 59.89
CA ASN A 49 19.10 -5.40 58.57
C ASN A 49 17.60 -5.26 58.26
N LEU A 50 16.73 -5.43 59.25
CA LEU A 50 15.29 -5.21 59.11
C LEU A 50 14.99 -3.73 58.81
N MET A 51 15.61 -2.81 59.54
CA MET A 51 15.47 -1.37 59.29
C MET A 51 16.02 -0.98 57.92
N ARG A 52 17.14 -1.56 57.48
CA ARG A 52 17.70 -1.35 56.15
C ARG A 52 16.77 -1.84 55.04
N LEU A 53 16.16 -3.01 55.20
CA LEU A 53 15.16 -3.53 54.26
C LEU A 53 13.91 -2.63 54.24
N SER A 54 13.43 -2.19 55.40
CA SER A 54 12.29 -1.27 55.51
C SER A 54 12.57 0.07 54.83
N TRP A 55 13.75 0.66 55.10
CA TRP A 55 14.17 1.90 54.46
C TRP A 55 14.27 1.75 52.94
N TRP A 56 14.83 0.64 52.44
CA TRP A 56 14.85 0.36 51.01
C TRP A 56 13.44 0.24 50.41
N LEU A 57 12.54 -0.49 51.08
CA LEU A 57 11.19 -0.76 50.59
C LEU A 57 10.33 0.51 50.52
N TRP A 58 10.46 1.41 51.50
CA TRP A 58 9.57 2.56 51.66
C TRP A 58 10.19 3.90 51.22
N VAL A 59 11.50 4.08 51.39
CA VAL A 59 12.18 5.37 51.20
C VAL A 59 12.99 5.39 49.90
N ASP A 60 13.96 4.47 49.76
CA ASP A 60 14.91 4.49 48.64
C ASP A 60 14.23 4.16 47.30
N ARG A 61 13.26 3.22 47.32
CA ARG A 61 12.54 2.71 46.13
C ARG A 61 13.48 2.29 44.98
N SER A 62 14.75 2.05 45.27
CA SER A 62 15.74 1.65 44.28
C SER A 62 15.40 0.25 43.76
N MET A 63 15.69 -0.01 42.48
CA MET A 63 15.23 -1.24 41.83
C MET A 63 15.89 -2.53 42.36
N THR A 64 16.98 -2.41 43.11
CA THR A 64 17.75 -3.55 43.62
C THR A 64 17.84 -3.49 45.14
N PRO A 65 17.43 -4.55 45.86
CA PRO A 65 17.58 -4.57 47.31
C PRO A 65 19.05 -4.51 47.73
N PRO A 66 19.33 -4.02 48.94
CA PRO A 66 20.68 -4.02 49.48
C PRO A 66 21.27 -5.44 49.55
N PRO A 67 22.60 -5.59 49.39
CA PRO A 67 23.25 -6.88 49.59
C PRO A 67 23.09 -7.34 51.04
N GLY A 68 22.73 -8.61 51.19
CA GLY A 68 22.61 -9.28 52.50
C GLY A 68 23.90 -9.98 52.90
N SER A 69 24.01 -10.29 54.19
CA SER A 69 25.08 -11.09 54.79
C SER A 69 24.50 -12.12 55.74
N GLY A 70 25.15 -13.27 55.92
CA GLY A 70 24.73 -14.30 56.89
C GLY A 70 23.33 -14.84 56.59
N SER A 71 22.47 -14.99 57.60
CA SER A 71 21.08 -15.45 57.38
C SER A 71 20.22 -14.55 56.50
N TRP A 72 20.57 -13.27 56.31
CA TRP A 72 19.82 -12.36 55.43
C TRP A 72 20.17 -12.50 53.94
N GLU A 73 21.30 -13.12 53.61
CA GLU A 73 21.76 -13.27 52.23
C GLU A 73 20.75 -14.03 51.34
N PRO A 74 20.22 -15.22 51.72
CA PRO A 74 19.24 -15.92 50.88
C PRO A 74 17.95 -15.14 50.66
N LEU A 75 17.50 -14.37 51.66
CA LEU A 75 16.27 -13.56 51.59
C LEU A 75 16.43 -12.38 50.63
N LEU A 76 17.46 -11.56 50.84
CA LEU A 76 17.72 -10.37 50.02
C LEU A 76 18.10 -10.78 48.59
N TYR A 77 18.83 -11.89 48.42
CA TYR A 77 19.11 -12.46 47.11
C TYR A 77 17.82 -12.95 46.41
N GLY A 78 16.91 -13.61 47.13
CA GLY A 78 15.61 -14.01 46.59
C GLY A 78 14.77 -12.82 46.11
N LEU A 79 14.74 -11.73 46.89
CA LEU A 79 14.09 -10.47 46.50
C LEU A 79 14.74 -9.84 45.25
N HIS A 80 16.08 -9.84 45.19
CA HIS A 80 16.82 -9.36 44.03
C HIS A 80 16.46 -10.15 42.76
N GLN A 81 16.46 -11.49 42.84
CA GLN A 81 16.06 -12.34 41.72
C GLN A 81 14.62 -12.09 41.27
N MET A 82 13.69 -11.92 42.21
CA MET A 82 12.29 -11.61 41.89
C MET A 82 12.16 -10.27 41.14
N GLN A 83 12.84 -9.22 41.59
CA GLN A 83 12.84 -7.91 40.92
C GLN A 83 13.42 -8.00 39.50
N MET A 84 14.54 -8.71 39.34
CA MET A 84 15.14 -8.93 38.02
C MET A 84 14.22 -9.73 37.08
N ARG A 85 13.52 -10.75 37.58
CA ARG A 85 12.51 -11.51 36.80
C ARG A 85 11.35 -10.61 36.37
N ASN A 86 10.82 -9.79 37.28
CA ASN A 86 9.74 -8.84 36.97
C ASN A 86 10.17 -7.80 35.94
N LYS A 87 11.40 -7.27 36.05
CA LYS A 87 11.98 -6.33 35.08
C LYS A 87 12.15 -6.98 33.71
N LYS A 88 12.65 -8.21 33.66
CA LYS A 88 12.79 -8.99 32.42
C LYS A 88 11.42 -9.20 31.77
N ARG A 89 10.42 -9.65 32.52
CA ARG A 89 9.05 -9.87 32.03
C ARG A 89 8.40 -8.58 31.50
N ARG A 90 8.57 -7.45 32.20
CA ARG A 90 8.08 -6.14 31.72
C ARG A 90 8.75 -5.71 30.41
N ARG A 91 10.06 -5.92 30.28
CA ARG A 91 10.80 -5.63 29.03
C ARG A 91 10.35 -6.53 27.88
N GLU A 92 10.18 -7.82 28.14
CA GLU A 92 9.69 -8.78 27.15
C GLU A 92 8.28 -8.40 26.66
N LEU A 93 7.35 -8.10 27.57
CA LEU A 93 6.00 -7.63 27.23
C LEU A 93 6.05 -6.33 26.41
N GLY A 94 6.86 -5.35 26.82
CA GLY A 94 7.05 -4.11 26.06
C GLY A 94 7.59 -4.36 24.66
N SER A 95 8.55 -5.28 24.51
CA SER A 95 9.09 -5.67 23.20
C SER A 95 8.07 -6.38 22.31
N LEU A 96 7.17 -7.17 22.91
CA LEU A 96 6.12 -7.90 22.20
C LEU A 96 5.07 -6.91 21.66
N ILE A 97 4.61 -5.98 22.50
CA ILE A 97 3.67 -4.92 22.11
C ILE A 97 4.26 -4.05 21.00
N LYS A 98 5.54 -3.68 21.11
CA LYS A 98 6.23 -2.90 20.06
C LYS A 98 6.27 -3.66 18.73
N ARG A 99 6.63 -4.94 18.74
CA ARG A 99 6.65 -5.78 17.54
C ARG A 99 5.26 -5.94 16.91
N PHE A 100 4.23 -6.14 17.74
CA PHE A 100 2.84 -6.22 17.26
C PHE A 100 2.40 -4.92 16.58
N ARG A 101 2.66 -3.77 17.20
CA ARG A 101 2.37 -2.45 16.61
C ARG A 101 3.14 -2.23 15.31
N SER A 102 4.43 -2.52 15.27
CA SER A 102 5.24 -2.40 14.05
C SER A 102 4.72 -3.30 12.92
N GLY A 103 4.25 -4.51 13.23
CA GLY A 103 3.59 -5.37 12.23
C GLY A 103 2.30 -4.75 11.70
N ALA A 104 1.46 -4.22 12.58
CA ALA A 104 0.20 -3.58 12.18
C ALA A 104 0.41 -2.25 11.39
N GLU A 105 1.53 -1.54 11.61
CA GLU A 105 1.95 -0.40 10.79
C GLU A 105 2.39 -0.78 9.38
N SER A 106 2.88 -2.01 9.19
CA SER A 106 3.30 -2.52 7.87
C SER A 106 2.16 -3.13 7.04
N LEU A 107 0.95 -3.22 7.59
CA LEU A 107 -0.21 -3.71 6.84
C LEU A 107 -0.52 -2.76 5.68
N PRO A 108 -0.91 -3.26 4.50
CA PRO A 108 -1.24 -2.44 3.34
C PRO A 108 -2.61 -1.76 3.44
N ASP A 109 -3.38 -2.06 4.49
CA ASP A 109 -4.72 -1.53 4.72
C ASP A 109 -4.73 -0.59 5.94
N ALA A 110 -5.64 0.38 5.94
CA ALA A 110 -5.86 1.25 7.09
C ALA A 110 -6.54 0.46 8.22
N VAL A 111 -5.96 0.47 9.41
CA VAL A 111 -6.44 -0.29 10.56
C VAL A 111 -6.82 0.65 11.69
N VAL A 112 -8.01 0.44 12.25
CA VAL A 112 -8.53 1.16 13.41
C VAL A 112 -9.08 0.14 14.41
N LEU A 113 -8.65 0.25 15.66
CA LEU A 113 -9.19 -0.53 16.77
C LEU A 113 -10.16 0.32 17.59
N THR A 114 -11.36 -0.21 17.79
CA THR A 114 -12.42 0.45 18.55
C THR A 114 -13.00 -0.47 19.60
N THR A 115 -13.69 0.11 20.59
CA THR A 115 -14.59 -0.64 21.46
C THR A 115 -15.89 -0.99 20.71
N GLU A 116 -16.74 -1.81 21.32
CA GLU A 116 -18.09 -2.11 20.82
C GLU A 116 -19.00 -0.89 20.67
N GLU A 117 -18.74 0.17 21.45
CA GLU A 117 -19.43 1.46 21.39
C GLU A 117 -18.85 2.39 20.31
N GLY A 118 -17.79 1.96 19.61
CA GLY A 118 -17.13 2.71 18.55
C GLY A 118 -16.06 3.69 19.05
N VAL A 119 -15.62 3.59 20.31
CA VAL A 119 -14.55 4.44 20.85
C VAL A 119 -13.20 3.94 20.34
N MET A 120 -12.48 4.79 19.61
CA MET A 120 -11.17 4.46 19.07
C MET A 120 -10.10 4.47 20.17
N PHE A 121 -9.24 3.45 20.20
CA PHE A 121 -8.09 3.42 21.10
C PHE A 121 -6.76 3.17 20.43
N TRP A 122 -6.75 2.94 19.11
CA TRP A 122 -5.53 2.85 18.31
C TRP A 122 -5.85 2.88 16.80
N CYS A 123 -4.95 3.44 15.99
CA CYS A 123 -4.95 3.30 14.54
C CYS A 123 -3.51 3.28 13.99
N ASN A 124 -3.33 2.71 12.79
CA ASN A 124 -2.04 2.73 12.10
C ASN A 124 -1.84 4.01 11.26
N GLY A 125 -0.62 4.21 10.74
CA GLY A 125 -0.28 5.36 9.89
C GLY A 125 -1.12 5.44 8.61
N LEU A 126 -1.48 4.32 8.00
CA LEU A 126 -2.36 4.33 6.82
C LEU A 126 -3.76 4.84 7.14
N ALA A 127 -4.31 4.50 8.31
CA ALA A 127 -5.59 5.06 8.75
C ALA A 127 -5.52 6.57 8.96
N GLN A 128 -4.38 7.11 9.41
CA GLN A 128 -4.17 8.55 9.50
C GLN A 128 -4.19 9.22 8.11
N GLN A 129 -3.59 8.58 7.11
CA GLN A 129 -3.49 9.12 5.75
C GLN A 129 -4.76 8.96 4.90
N ILE A 130 -5.45 7.83 5.01
CA ILE A 130 -6.60 7.49 4.16
C ILE A 130 -7.90 8.03 4.77
N LEU A 131 -8.05 7.91 6.09
CA LEU A 131 -9.26 8.30 6.82
C LEU A 131 -9.14 9.68 7.49
N ASN A 132 -8.00 10.38 7.32
CA ASN A 132 -7.70 11.67 7.95
C ASN A 132 -7.81 11.66 9.49
N LEU A 133 -7.45 10.54 10.11
CA LEU A 133 -7.41 10.42 11.58
C LEU A 133 -6.11 10.98 12.14
N ARG A 134 -6.13 11.49 13.38
CA ARG A 134 -4.94 12.00 14.08
C ARG A 134 -4.64 11.15 15.29
N TRP A 135 -3.47 10.52 15.30
CA TRP A 135 -3.00 9.74 16.43
C TRP A 135 -1.79 10.41 17.08
N PRO A 136 -1.74 10.57 18.41
CA PRO A 136 -2.65 10.04 19.44
C PRO A 136 -3.83 10.97 19.82
N ASP A 137 -4.03 12.09 19.15
CA ASP A 137 -5.00 13.13 19.55
C ASP A 137 -6.47 12.68 19.53
N ASP A 138 -6.84 11.80 18.60
CA ASP A 138 -8.21 11.28 18.47
C ASP A 138 -8.46 10.03 19.35
N ASN A 139 -7.50 9.65 20.21
CA ASN A 139 -7.67 8.56 21.17
C ASN A 139 -8.83 8.83 22.14
N GLY A 140 -9.72 7.85 22.31
CA GLY A 140 -10.90 7.96 23.14
C GLY A 140 -12.08 8.67 22.46
N GLN A 141 -11.94 9.12 21.21
CA GLN A 141 -13.07 9.66 20.45
C GLN A 141 -13.89 8.56 19.78
N ASN A 142 -15.18 8.82 19.56
CA ASN A 142 -16.04 7.90 18.81
C ASN A 142 -15.76 8.01 17.31
N ILE A 143 -15.55 6.88 16.64
CA ILE A 143 -15.25 6.82 15.20
C ILE A 143 -16.35 7.46 14.33
N LEU A 144 -17.61 7.45 14.79
CA LEU A 144 -18.75 8.08 14.12
C LEU A 144 -18.64 9.62 14.08
N ASN A 145 -17.93 10.23 15.04
CA ASN A 145 -17.72 11.67 15.06
C ASN A 145 -16.63 12.12 14.08
N LEU A 146 -15.70 11.21 13.77
CA LEU A 146 -14.57 11.42 12.88
C LEU A 146 -14.97 11.12 11.43
N LEU A 147 -15.66 9.99 11.21
CA LEU A 147 -16.19 9.57 9.90
C LEU A 147 -17.69 9.80 9.83
N ARG A 148 -18.07 11.01 9.37
CA ARG A 148 -19.47 11.48 9.35
C ARG A 148 -20.22 11.06 8.10
N TYR A 149 -20.27 9.75 7.84
CA TYR A 149 -20.99 9.18 6.71
C TYR A 149 -22.23 8.40 7.20
N PRO A 150 -23.45 8.72 6.73
CA PRO A 150 -24.67 8.05 7.18
C PRO A 150 -24.64 6.52 6.97
N GLU A 151 -24.09 6.09 5.84
CA GLU A 151 -23.94 4.67 5.48
C GLU A 151 -23.02 3.94 6.47
N PHE A 152 -21.92 4.60 6.89
CA PHE A 152 -21.00 4.09 7.89
C PHE A 152 -21.63 4.00 9.29
N ALA A 153 -22.39 5.02 9.68
CA ALA A 153 -23.13 5.02 10.94
C ALA A 153 -24.17 3.89 10.99
N ASN A 154 -24.89 3.66 9.90
CA ASN A 154 -25.83 2.56 9.78
C ASN A 154 -25.12 1.21 9.84
N TYR A 155 -23.98 1.06 9.15
CA TYR A 155 -23.20 -0.18 9.16
C TYR A 155 -22.76 -0.61 10.57
N LEU A 156 -22.24 0.33 11.36
CA LEU A 156 -21.88 0.07 12.76
C LEU A 156 -23.10 -0.15 13.66
N LYS A 157 -24.22 0.52 13.40
CA LYS A 157 -25.46 0.38 14.18
C LYS A 157 -26.14 -0.97 13.99
N TYR A 158 -26.24 -1.44 12.74
CA TYR A 158 -26.91 -2.71 12.42
C TYR A 158 -26.05 -3.94 12.73
N ARG A 159 -24.72 -3.77 12.87
CA ARG A 159 -23.75 -4.83 13.18
C ARG A 159 -23.79 -6.03 12.21
N ASP A 160 -24.26 -5.82 10.98
CA ASP A 160 -24.16 -6.81 9.91
C ASP A 160 -22.79 -6.72 9.24
N PHE A 161 -21.82 -7.40 9.84
CA PHE A 161 -20.44 -7.43 9.36
C PHE A 161 -20.18 -8.57 8.35
N SER A 162 -21.23 -9.25 7.87
CA SER A 162 -21.10 -10.31 6.86
C SER A 162 -20.64 -9.77 5.51
N LYS A 163 -20.98 -8.51 5.21
CA LYS A 163 -20.62 -7.81 3.97
C LYS A 163 -19.74 -6.61 4.27
N PRO A 164 -18.79 -6.27 3.37
CA PRO A 164 -18.08 -5.01 3.45
C PRO A 164 -19.01 -3.84 3.18
N LEU A 165 -18.70 -2.68 3.77
CA LEU A 165 -19.27 -1.40 3.39
C LEU A 165 -18.39 -0.74 2.34
N ASN A 166 -18.95 -0.45 1.16
CA ASN A 166 -18.29 0.38 0.17
C ASN A 166 -18.67 1.84 0.39
N LEU A 167 -17.67 2.70 0.59
CA LEU A 167 -17.86 4.12 0.88
C LEU A 167 -17.08 4.96 -0.12
N VAL A 168 -17.70 6.01 -0.66
CA VAL A 168 -17.02 7.02 -1.47
C VAL A 168 -16.78 8.25 -0.62
N LEU A 169 -15.51 8.60 -0.44
CA LEU A 169 -15.10 9.78 0.29
C LEU A 169 -15.27 11.05 -0.55
N ASN A 170 -15.32 12.22 0.10
CA ASN A 170 -15.51 13.50 -0.57
C ASN A 170 -14.37 13.86 -1.53
N ASN A 171 -13.19 13.26 -1.34
CA ASN A 171 -12.03 13.40 -2.22
C ASN A 171 -12.06 12.43 -3.43
N GLY A 172 -13.16 11.69 -3.63
CA GLY A 172 -13.33 10.75 -4.74
C GLY A 172 -12.68 9.38 -4.51
N ARG A 173 -12.11 9.10 -3.33
CA ARG A 173 -11.56 7.77 -3.02
C ARG A 173 -12.68 6.77 -2.72
N HIS A 174 -12.52 5.57 -3.25
CA HIS A 174 -13.39 4.43 -2.96
C HIS A 174 -12.75 3.56 -1.89
N LEU A 175 -13.44 3.37 -0.77
CA LEU A 175 -13.00 2.55 0.35
C LEU A 175 -13.89 1.33 0.53
N GLU A 176 -13.27 0.17 0.72
CA GLU A 176 -13.94 -1.03 1.24
C GLU A 176 -13.64 -1.12 2.75
N ILE A 177 -14.67 -0.97 3.59
CA ILE A 177 -14.57 -1.03 5.04
C ILE A 177 -15.13 -2.37 5.54
N ARG A 178 -14.34 -3.07 6.35
CA ARG A 178 -14.72 -4.32 7.02
C ARG A 178 -14.51 -4.18 8.52
N VAL A 179 -15.47 -4.64 9.30
CA VAL A 179 -15.38 -4.65 10.77
C VAL A 179 -15.46 -6.09 11.24
N MET A 180 -14.58 -6.49 12.16
CA MET A 180 -14.56 -7.83 12.73
C MET A 180 -14.29 -7.79 14.24
N PRO A 181 -14.82 -8.75 15.02
CA PRO A 181 -14.48 -8.86 16.43
C PRO A 181 -12.99 -9.20 16.58
N TYR A 182 -12.29 -8.45 17.45
CA TYR A 182 -10.87 -8.66 17.75
C TYR A 182 -10.66 -9.36 19.09
N SER A 183 -11.43 -8.97 20.10
CA SER A 183 -11.47 -9.59 21.42
C SER A 183 -12.82 -9.33 22.08
N ASP A 184 -13.03 -9.81 23.32
CA ASP A 184 -14.20 -9.44 24.12
C ASP A 184 -14.34 -7.91 24.17
N LYS A 185 -15.45 -7.40 23.62
CA LYS A 185 -15.82 -5.98 23.53
C LYS A 185 -14.95 -5.08 22.64
N GLN A 186 -14.14 -5.65 21.75
CA GLN A 186 -13.30 -4.87 20.82
C GLN A 186 -13.56 -5.26 19.37
N LEU A 187 -13.57 -4.23 18.53
CA LEU A 187 -13.75 -4.34 17.10
C LEU A 187 -12.48 -3.87 16.39
N LEU A 188 -12.12 -4.59 15.33
CA LEU A 188 -11.09 -4.24 14.38
C LEU A 188 -11.79 -3.78 13.10
N MET A 189 -11.57 -2.53 12.73
CA MET A 189 -11.99 -1.96 11.46
C MET A 189 -10.79 -1.92 10.53
N VAL A 190 -10.97 -2.46 9.33
CA VAL A 190 -10.02 -2.38 8.23
C VAL A 190 -10.65 -1.63 7.09
N ALA A 191 -9.98 -0.60 6.59
CA ALA A 191 -10.38 0.16 5.41
C ALA A 191 -9.32 -0.03 4.32
N ARG A 192 -9.74 -0.57 3.17
CA ARG A 192 -8.89 -0.75 2.00
C ARG A 192 -9.24 0.29 0.94
N ASP A 193 -8.22 0.93 0.39
CA ASP A 193 -8.39 1.79 -0.78
C ASP A 193 -8.55 0.93 -2.04
N VAL A 194 -9.74 0.97 -2.63
CA VAL A 194 -10.11 0.23 -3.84
C VAL A 194 -10.34 1.17 -5.03
N THR A 195 -9.86 2.41 -4.94
CA THR A 195 -10.06 3.44 -5.97
C THR A 195 -9.52 3.00 -7.34
N GLN A 196 -8.28 2.49 -7.40
CA GLN A 196 -7.70 2.04 -8.67
C GLN A 196 -8.50 0.89 -9.29
N MET A 197 -8.97 -0.05 -8.47
CA MET A 197 -9.78 -1.17 -8.94
C MET A 197 -11.09 -0.67 -9.55
N HIS A 198 -11.79 0.24 -8.87
CA HIS A 198 -13.02 0.85 -9.39
C HIS A 198 -12.78 1.69 -10.67
N GLN A 199 -11.67 2.42 -10.75
CA GLN A 199 -11.30 3.17 -11.96
C GLN A 199 -11.03 2.25 -13.14
N LEU A 200 -10.31 1.14 -12.93
CA LEU A 200 -10.05 0.14 -13.96
C LEU A 200 -11.34 -0.56 -14.40
N GLU A 201 -12.22 -0.93 -13.47
CA GLU A 201 -13.53 -1.51 -13.79
C GLU A 201 -14.41 -0.53 -14.57
N GLY A 202 -14.44 0.74 -14.16
CA GLY A 202 -15.14 1.82 -14.85
C GLY A 202 -14.63 2.01 -16.28
N ALA A 203 -13.31 2.12 -16.44
CA ALA A 203 -12.66 2.23 -17.75
C ALA A 203 -12.98 1.01 -18.64
N ARG A 204 -12.98 -0.20 -18.08
CA ARG A 204 -13.34 -1.43 -18.80
C ARG A 204 -14.80 -1.44 -19.24
N ARG A 205 -15.74 -1.00 -18.39
CA ARG A 205 -17.16 -0.89 -18.75
C ARG A 205 -17.39 0.15 -19.84
N ASN A 206 -16.79 1.33 -19.70
CA ASN A 206 -16.87 2.40 -20.70
C ASN A 206 -16.26 1.95 -22.03
N PHE A 207 -15.15 1.20 -21.99
CA PHE A 207 -14.57 0.58 -23.16
C PHE A 207 -15.56 -0.33 -23.89
N PHE A 208 -16.18 -1.29 -23.21
CA PHE A 208 -17.16 -2.19 -23.86
C PHE A 208 -18.38 -1.46 -24.38
N ALA A 209 -18.87 -0.44 -23.66
CA ALA A 209 -19.97 0.38 -24.12
C ALA A 209 -19.61 1.09 -25.43
N ASN A 210 -18.46 1.78 -25.48
CA ASN A 210 -18.01 2.53 -26.65
C ASN A 210 -17.81 1.62 -27.86
N VAL A 211 -17.19 0.45 -27.68
CA VAL A 211 -17.02 -0.55 -28.74
C VAL A 211 -18.37 -1.01 -29.28
N SER A 212 -19.33 -1.27 -28.39
CA SER A 212 -20.66 -1.70 -28.79
C SER A 212 -21.38 -0.62 -29.60
N HIS A 213 -21.19 0.66 -29.25
CA HIS A 213 -21.74 1.79 -30.00
C HIS A 213 -21.08 1.96 -31.36
N GLU A 214 -19.74 1.99 -31.43
CA GLU A 214 -18.98 2.15 -32.68
C GLU A 214 -19.18 1.00 -33.67
N LEU A 215 -19.51 -0.20 -33.20
CA LEU A 215 -19.87 -1.33 -34.07
C LEU A 215 -21.34 -1.32 -34.49
N ARG A 216 -22.25 -0.81 -33.64
CA ARG A 216 -23.69 -0.79 -33.95
C ARG A 216 -24.00 0.15 -35.12
N THR A 217 -23.42 1.34 -35.13
CA THR A 217 -23.66 2.34 -36.19
C THR A 217 -23.38 1.82 -37.61
N PRO A 218 -22.17 1.29 -37.93
CA PRO A 218 -21.91 0.75 -39.27
C PRO A 218 -22.77 -0.48 -39.58
N LEU A 219 -23.07 -1.32 -38.58
CA LEU A 219 -23.94 -2.47 -38.75
C LEU A 219 -25.38 -2.07 -39.12
N THR A 220 -25.92 -1.04 -38.48
CA THR A 220 -27.26 -0.51 -38.81
C THR A 220 -27.30 0.06 -40.23
N VAL A 221 -26.25 0.74 -40.68
CA VAL A 221 -26.14 1.23 -42.06
C VAL A 221 -26.09 0.07 -43.05
N LEU A 222 -25.28 -0.95 -42.78
CA LEU A 222 -25.22 -2.17 -43.61
C LEU A 222 -26.58 -2.87 -43.70
N GLN A 223 -27.26 -3.01 -42.56
CA GLN A 223 -28.57 -3.63 -42.50
C GLN A 223 -29.61 -2.83 -43.30
N GLY A 224 -29.64 -1.49 -43.17
CA GLY A 224 -30.57 -0.66 -43.92
C GLY A 224 -30.37 -0.73 -45.45
N TYR A 225 -29.12 -0.79 -45.92
CA TYR A 225 -28.85 -1.00 -47.34
C TYR A 225 -29.24 -2.41 -47.82
N LEU A 226 -29.04 -3.44 -46.99
CA LEU A 226 -29.47 -4.81 -47.30
C LEU A 226 -31.00 -4.91 -47.36
N GLU A 227 -31.72 -4.29 -46.42
CA GLU A 227 -33.19 -4.22 -46.42
C GLU A 227 -33.70 -3.50 -47.67
N MET A 228 -33.11 -2.35 -48.02
CA MET A 228 -33.47 -1.60 -49.23
C MET A 228 -33.25 -2.43 -50.51
N MET A 229 -32.17 -3.21 -50.59
CA MET A 229 -31.89 -4.12 -51.71
C MET A 229 -32.83 -5.33 -51.77
N GLN A 230 -33.40 -5.75 -50.65
CA GLN A 230 -34.40 -6.82 -50.60
C GLN A 230 -35.78 -6.34 -51.04
N GLU A 231 -36.16 -5.12 -50.67
CA GLU A 231 -37.46 -4.55 -51.00
C GLU A 231 -37.54 -4.00 -52.43
N GLN A 232 -36.42 -3.49 -52.97
CA GLN A 232 -36.38 -2.82 -54.28
C GLN A 232 -35.17 -3.23 -55.10
N VAL A 233 -35.36 -3.38 -56.41
CA VAL A 233 -34.24 -3.56 -57.35
C VAL A 233 -33.51 -2.23 -57.49
N LEU A 234 -32.34 -2.12 -56.86
CA LEU A 234 -31.45 -0.99 -57.05
C LEU A 234 -30.77 -1.10 -58.43
N GLU A 235 -30.94 -0.09 -59.27
CA GLU A 235 -30.34 -0.02 -60.60
C GLU A 235 -29.31 1.11 -60.73
N GLY A 236 -28.35 0.91 -61.64
CA GLY A 236 -27.34 1.90 -62.01
C GLY A 236 -26.55 2.48 -60.83
N GLY A 237 -26.43 3.81 -60.79
CA GLY A 237 -25.58 4.52 -59.83
C GLY A 237 -26.02 4.40 -58.36
N THR A 238 -27.29 4.09 -58.08
CA THR A 238 -27.76 3.91 -56.68
C THR A 238 -27.24 2.60 -56.09
N ARG A 239 -27.18 1.54 -56.90
CA ARG A 239 -26.59 0.25 -56.49
C ARG A 239 -25.09 0.37 -56.24
N GLU A 240 -24.37 1.06 -57.12
CA GLU A 240 -22.94 1.31 -56.96
C GLU A 240 -22.63 2.12 -55.71
N LYS A 241 -23.40 3.19 -55.44
CA LYS A 241 -23.27 3.97 -54.19
C LYS A 241 -23.55 3.13 -52.95
N ALA A 242 -24.61 2.33 -52.95
CA ALA A 242 -24.93 1.44 -51.82
C ALA A 242 -23.79 0.45 -51.55
N LEU A 243 -23.31 -0.24 -52.59
CA LEU A 243 -22.18 -1.18 -52.47
C LEU A 243 -20.90 -0.49 -52.00
N HIS A 244 -20.63 0.73 -52.47
CA HIS A 244 -19.49 1.52 -52.04
C HIS A 244 -19.58 1.87 -50.55
N THR A 245 -20.71 2.43 -50.10
CA THR A 245 -20.93 2.76 -48.68
C THR A 245 -20.83 1.52 -47.79
N MET A 246 -21.42 0.40 -48.22
CA MET A 246 -21.34 -0.86 -47.47
C MET A 246 -19.89 -1.37 -47.35
N ARG A 247 -19.10 -1.21 -48.42
CA ARG A 247 -17.67 -1.58 -48.40
C ARG A 247 -16.89 -0.70 -47.44
N GLU A 248 -17.14 0.61 -47.43
CA GLU A 248 -16.51 1.54 -46.48
C GLU A 248 -16.87 1.21 -45.03
N GLN A 249 -18.14 0.91 -44.72
CA GLN A 249 -18.55 0.54 -43.37
C GLN A 249 -17.93 -0.80 -42.94
N THR A 250 -17.84 -1.77 -43.84
CA THR A 250 -17.16 -3.05 -43.56
C THR A 250 -15.68 -2.84 -43.25
N GLN A 251 -14.99 -2.02 -44.05
CA GLN A 251 -13.58 -1.68 -43.82
C GLN A 251 -13.37 -0.93 -42.50
N ARG A 252 -14.30 -0.02 -42.14
CA ARG A 252 -14.27 0.67 -40.84
C ARG A 252 -14.41 -0.33 -39.68
N MET A 253 -15.33 -1.28 -39.78
CA MET A 253 -15.50 -2.34 -38.76
C MET A 253 -14.26 -3.23 -38.64
N GLU A 254 -13.65 -3.62 -39.77
CA GLU A 254 -12.40 -4.39 -39.77
C GLU A 254 -11.28 -3.64 -39.07
N GLY A 255 -11.14 -2.33 -39.35
CA GLY A 255 -10.20 -1.45 -38.66
C GLY A 255 -10.42 -1.40 -37.15
N LEU A 256 -11.67 -1.22 -36.70
CA LEU A 256 -12.04 -1.22 -35.28
C LEU A 256 -11.70 -2.56 -34.61
N VAL A 257 -12.02 -3.69 -35.24
CA VAL A 257 -11.70 -5.03 -34.71
C VAL A 257 -10.19 -5.23 -34.60
N LYS A 258 -9.41 -4.79 -35.60
CA LYS A 258 -7.95 -4.88 -35.57
C LYS A 258 -7.35 -4.04 -34.43
N GLN A 259 -7.88 -2.83 -34.21
CA GLN A 259 -7.47 -1.98 -33.08
C GLN A 259 -7.79 -2.64 -31.74
N LEU A 260 -8.95 -3.27 -31.60
CA LEU A 260 -9.35 -4.01 -30.39
C LEU A 260 -8.42 -5.17 -30.06
N LEU A 261 -8.11 -5.99 -31.06
CA LEU A 261 -7.18 -7.11 -30.90
C LEU A 261 -5.77 -6.62 -30.54
N THR A 262 -5.34 -5.49 -31.12
CA THR A 262 -4.05 -4.87 -30.81
C THR A 262 -4.01 -4.40 -29.36
N LEU A 263 -5.06 -3.70 -28.89
CA LEU A 263 -5.14 -3.26 -27.50
C LEU A 263 -5.14 -4.45 -26.52
N SER A 264 -5.93 -5.49 -26.81
CA SER A 264 -5.98 -6.69 -25.98
C SER A 264 -4.62 -7.38 -25.88
N ARG A 265 -3.84 -7.41 -26.97
CA ARG A 265 -2.45 -7.92 -26.95
C ARG A 265 -1.54 -7.05 -26.08
N ILE A 266 -1.67 -5.72 -26.14
CA ILE A 266 -0.86 -4.80 -25.32
C ILE A 266 -1.18 -4.96 -23.84
N GLU A 267 -2.46 -5.08 -23.46
CA GLU A 267 -2.88 -5.29 -22.06
C GLU A 267 -2.46 -6.66 -21.50
N ALA A 268 -2.47 -7.70 -22.34
CA ALA A 268 -2.06 -9.05 -21.95
C ALA A 268 -0.54 -9.27 -22.03
N ALA A 269 0.21 -8.34 -22.64
CA ALA A 269 1.65 -8.49 -22.80
C ALA A 269 2.34 -8.41 -21.43
N PRO A 270 3.16 -9.41 -21.05
CA PRO A 270 4.01 -9.29 -19.88
C PRO A 270 4.99 -8.13 -20.05
N VAL A 271 5.53 -7.62 -18.93
CA VAL A 271 6.58 -6.59 -18.93
C VAL A 271 7.66 -6.99 -19.93
N LEU A 272 7.79 -6.22 -21.00
CA LEU A 272 8.61 -6.57 -22.15
C LEU A 272 10.07 -6.76 -21.74
N ALA A 273 10.68 -7.82 -22.26
CA ALA A 273 12.13 -7.96 -22.23
C ALA A 273 12.72 -6.90 -23.18
N MET A 274 13.33 -5.85 -22.62
CA MET A 274 14.07 -4.80 -23.34
C MET A 274 15.42 -5.32 -23.87
N ASN A 275 15.43 -6.48 -24.54
CA ASN A 275 16.66 -7.20 -24.83
C ASN A 275 17.18 -6.97 -26.26
N ASP A 276 16.32 -6.57 -27.20
CA ASP A 276 16.70 -6.45 -28.60
C ASP A 276 17.02 -5.01 -29.00
N LYS A 277 18.13 -4.84 -29.72
CA LYS A 277 18.57 -3.56 -30.29
C LYS A 277 17.89 -3.34 -31.64
N ILE A 278 17.03 -2.34 -31.71
CA ILE A 278 16.15 -2.04 -32.84
C ILE A 278 16.75 -0.94 -33.71
N ASP A 279 16.70 -1.17 -35.02
CA ASP A 279 17.08 -0.23 -36.07
C ASP A 279 15.89 0.69 -36.42
N VAL A 280 15.67 1.71 -35.59
CA VAL A 280 14.60 2.70 -35.81
C VAL A 280 14.76 3.46 -37.13
N PRO A 281 15.97 3.84 -37.59
CA PRO A 281 16.12 4.44 -38.91
C PRO A 281 15.59 3.58 -40.05
N MET A 282 15.89 2.27 -40.05
CA MET A 282 15.33 1.35 -41.04
C MET A 282 13.80 1.30 -40.97
N MET A 283 13.23 1.27 -39.77
CA MET A 283 11.79 1.31 -39.55
C MET A 283 11.16 2.61 -40.08
N LEU A 284 11.77 3.76 -39.83
CA LEU A 284 11.29 5.06 -40.30
C LEU A 284 11.30 5.18 -41.82
N ARG A 285 12.26 4.57 -42.53
CA ARG A 285 12.25 4.50 -44.00
C ARG A 285 11.06 3.73 -44.55
N VAL A 286 10.64 2.68 -43.86
CA VAL A 286 9.42 1.92 -44.24
C VAL A 286 8.19 2.78 -44.00
N VAL A 287 8.10 3.43 -42.83
CA VAL A 287 6.98 4.32 -42.48
C VAL A 287 6.91 5.52 -43.43
N GLU A 288 8.03 6.07 -43.87
CA GLU A 288 8.11 7.16 -44.85
C GLU A 288 7.43 6.75 -46.17
N ARG A 289 7.74 5.57 -46.71
CA ARG A 289 7.12 5.07 -47.96
C ARG A 289 5.62 4.82 -47.79
N GLU A 290 5.21 4.26 -46.66
CA GLU A 290 3.80 4.06 -46.32
C GLU A 290 3.05 5.41 -46.22
N ALA A 291 3.65 6.40 -45.55
CA ALA A 291 3.10 7.74 -45.39
C ALA A 291 3.00 8.50 -46.71
N GLN A 292 4.01 8.41 -47.59
CA GLN A 292 3.97 8.99 -48.93
C GLN A 292 2.84 8.39 -49.78
N THR A 293 2.63 7.07 -49.67
CA THR A 293 1.55 6.37 -50.37
C THR A 293 0.18 6.81 -49.84
N LEU A 294 0.03 6.91 -48.51
CA LEU A 294 -1.19 7.35 -47.85
C LEU A 294 -1.54 8.82 -48.18
N SER A 295 -0.53 9.68 -48.20
CA SER A 295 -0.67 11.11 -48.52
C SER A 295 -1.14 11.35 -49.95
N GLN A 296 -0.83 10.45 -50.89
CA GLN A 296 -1.10 10.64 -52.33
C GLN A 296 -0.55 11.99 -52.85
N GLN A 297 0.61 12.41 -52.35
CA GLN A 297 1.24 13.71 -52.65
C GLN A 297 0.42 14.94 -52.26
N ARG A 298 -0.54 14.80 -51.33
CA ARG A 298 -1.34 15.93 -50.83
C ARG A 298 -0.62 16.73 -49.76
N GLN A 299 0.31 16.14 -49.03
CA GLN A 299 1.08 16.79 -47.96
C GLN A 299 2.57 16.76 -48.29
N VAL A 300 3.34 17.68 -47.70
CA VAL A 300 4.80 17.73 -47.81
C VAL A 300 5.40 17.02 -46.60
N LEU A 301 6.14 15.94 -46.83
CA LEU A 301 6.72 15.10 -45.78
C LEU A 301 8.23 15.33 -45.69
N HIS A 302 8.72 15.72 -44.51
CA HIS A 302 10.14 15.90 -44.21
C HIS A 302 10.59 14.91 -43.14
N PHE A 303 11.57 14.06 -43.44
CA PHE A 303 12.14 13.11 -42.50
C PHE A 303 13.57 13.52 -42.15
N SER A 304 13.82 13.84 -40.88
CA SER A 304 15.15 14.14 -40.33
C SER A 304 15.54 13.05 -39.34
N VAL A 305 16.31 12.07 -39.80
CA VAL A 305 16.60 10.82 -39.07
C VAL A 305 18.10 10.67 -38.81
N ASP A 306 18.49 10.51 -37.54
CA ASP A 306 19.84 10.04 -37.17
C ASP A 306 19.98 8.55 -37.50
N GLU A 307 20.64 8.27 -38.63
CA GLU A 307 20.87 6.93 -39.18
C GLU A 307 21.69 6.00 -38.27
N SER A 308 22.37 6.54 -37.26
CA SER A 308 23.21 5.76 -36.33
C SER A 308 22.49 5.36 -35.04
N LEU A 309 21.32 5.96 -34.76
CA LEU A 309 20.67 5.89 -33.47
C LEU A 309 19.71 4.70 -33.36
N LYS A 310 20.16 3.68 -32.62
CA LYS A 310 19.40 2.45 -32.28
C LYS A 310 18.98 2.45 -30.82
N VAL A 311 17.85 1.82 -30.51
CA VAL A 311 17.30 1.73 -29.13
C VAL A 311 16.99 0.30 -28.74
N LEU A 312 16.94 0.02 -27.44
CA LEU A 312 16.45 -1.26 -26.92
C LEU A 312 14.93 -1.20 -26.82
N GLY A 313 14.24 -2.27 -27.22
CA GLY A 313 12.78 -2.34 -27.09
C GLY A 313 12.15 -3.51 -27.82
N ASN A 314 10.87 -3.35 -28.17
CA ASN A 314 10.14 -4.29 -29.01
C ASN A 314 9.82 -3.63 -30.37
N GLU A 315 10.25 -4.28 -31.46
CA GLU A 315 10.16 -3.71 -32.82
C GLU A 315 8.71 -3.49 -33.26
N GLU A 316 7.82 -4.45 -32.99
CA GLU A 316 6.41 -4.38 -33.37
C GLU A 316 5.69 -3.22 -32.66
N GLN A 317 5.94 -3.04 -31.35
CA GLN A 317 5.34 -1.96 -30.58
C GLN A 317 5.88 -0.58 -30.96
N LEU A 318 7.21 -0.45 -31.16
CA LEU A 318 7.80 0.80 -31.63
C LEU A 318 7.26 1.17 -33.02
N ARG A 319 7.18 0.21 -33.95
CA ARG A 319 6.60 0.44 -35.28
C ARG A 319 5.16 0.90 -35.17
N SER A 320 4.36 0.24 -34.35
CA SER A 320 2.96 0.62 -34.11
C SER A 320 2.86 2.06 -33.61
N ALA A 321 3.59 2.43 -32.56
CA ALA A 321 3.57 3.77 -31.98
C ALA A 321 4.01 4.86 -32.98
N ILE A 322 5.14 4.64 -33.68
CA ILE A 322 5.69 5.57 -34.68
C ILE A 322 4.69 5.75 -35.83
N SER A 323 4.23 4.66 -36.41
CA SER A 323 3.28 4.69 -37.54
C SER A 323 1.97 5.38 -37.18
N ASN A 324 1.48 5.19 -35.95
CA ASN A 324 0.23 5.79 -35.49
C ASN A 324 0.32 7.33 -35.47
N LEU A 325 1.42 7.90 -34.95
CA LEU A 325 1.60 9.36 -34.97
C LEU A 325 1.76 9.92 -36.39
N VAL A 326 2.56 9.25 -37.23
CA VAL A 326 2.76 9.70 -38.62
C VAL A 326 1.46 9.62 -39.43
N TYR A 327 0.71 8.53 -39.30
CA TYR A 327 -0.55 8.37 -40.03
C TYR A 327 -1.64 9.31 -39.51
N ASN A 328 -1.64 9.62 -38.21
CA ASN A 328 -2.54 10.65 -37.70
C ASN A 328 -2.24 12.02 -38.31
N ALA A 329 -0.95 12.40 -38.41
CA ALA A 329 -0.57 13.65 -39.08
C ALA A 329 -1.02 13.67 -40.54
N VAL A 330 -0.85 12.58 -41.30
CA VAL A 330 -1.29 12.53 -42.71
C VAL A 330 -2.81 12.53 -42.86
N ASN A 331 -3.54 11.80 -42.01
CA ASN A 331 -5.00 11.63 -42.14
C ASN A 331 -5.81 12.83 -41.62
N HIS A 332 -5.27 13.58 -40.65
CA HIS A 332 -6.00 14.65 -39.97
C HIS A 332 -5.54 16.06 -40.36
N THR A 333 -4.68 16.19 -41.36
CA THR A 333 -4.22 17.49 -41.88
C THR A 333 -4.70 17.72 -43.31
N PRO A 334 -5.02 18.98 -43.67
CA PRO A 334 -5.46 19.32 -45.01
C PRO A 334 -4.34 19.16 -46.06
N PRO A 335 -4.67 19.13 -47.36
CA PRO A 335 -3.67 19.19 -48.42
C PRO A 335 -2.84 20.48 -48.32
N GLY A 336 -1.53 20.37 -48.56
CA GLY A 336 -0.57 21.46 -48.46
C GLY A 336 0.10 21.62 -47.10
N THR A 337 -0.27 20.82 -46.10
CA THR A 337 0.39 20.81 -44.78
C THR A 337 1.81 20.24 -44.86
N ASP A 338 2.74 20.87 -44.16
CA ASP A 338 4.09 20.40 -43.93
C ASP A 338 4.10 19.54 -42.68
N ILE A 339 4.57 18.29 -42.82
CA ILE A 339 4.71 17.33 -41.73
C ILE A 339 6.19 16.99 -41.60
N THR A 340 6.77 17.30 -40.45
CA THR A 340 8.17 17.02 -40.10
C THR A 340 8.25 15.88 -39.10
N VAL A 341 8.91 14.80 -39.49
CA VAL A 341 9.21 13.64 -38.64
C VAL A 341 10.68 13.68 -38.27
N SER A 342 10.97 13.71 -36.96
CA SER A 342 12.34 13.76 -36.45
C SER A 342 12.69 12.57 -35.58
N TRP A 343 13.92 12.07 -35.74
CA TRP A 343 14.52 11.05 -34.88
C TRP A 343 15.94 11.46 -34.55
N GLN A 344 16.16 11.84 -33.29
CA GLN A 344 17.43 12.41 -32.85
C GLN A 344 17.82 11.97 -31.44
N ARG A 345 19.12 12.05 -31.15
CA ARG A 345 19.63 11.77 -29.81
C ARG A 345 19.30 12.92 -28.85
N ALA A 346 18.82 12.58 -27.67
CA ALA A 346 18.52 13.50 -26.57
C ALA A 346 19.33 13.11 -25.30
N PRO A 347 19.46 13.99 -24.29
CA PRO A 347 20.24 13.72 -23.09
C PRO A 347 19.85 12.45 -22.33
N HIS A 348 18.57 12.06 -22.41
CA HIS A 348 18.01 10.89 -21.71
C HIS A 348 17.69 9.71 -22.64
N GLY A 349 18.09 9.73 -23.91
CA GLY A 349 17.81 8.64 -24.85
C GLY A 349 17.65 9.12 -26.29
N ALA A 350 16.65 8.58 -26.97
CA ALA A 350 16.25 9.02 -28.30
C ALA A 350 14.92 9.80 -28.21
N LEU A 351 14.78 10.81 -29.06
CA LEU A 351 13.57 11.61 -29.19
C LEU A 351 12.98 11.37 -30.58
N PHE A 352 11.76 10.86 -30.60
CA PHE A 352 10.91 10.81 -31.78
C PHE A 352 9.89 11.95 -31.70
N SER A 353 9.76 12.73 -32.76
CA SER A 353 8.70 13.74 -32.87
C SER A 353 8.04 13.72 -34.24
N VAL A 354 6.75 14.05 -34.25
CA VAL A 354 5.99 14.36 -35.47
C VAL A 354 5.39 15.74 -35.22
N GLU A 355 5.68 16.66 -36.12
CA GLU A 355 5.20 18.04 -36.08
C GLU A 355 4.48 18.33 -37.39
N ASP A 356 3.30 18.94 -37.31
CA ASP A 356 2.53 19.38 -38.46
C ASP A 356 2.07 20.83 -38.27
N ASN A 357 1.88 21.56 -39.37
CA ASN A 357 1.32 22.92 -39.37
C ASN A 357 -0.20 22.94 -39.67
N GLY A 358 -0.92 21.88 -39.28
CA GLY A 358 -2.35 21.74 -39.46
C GLY A 358 -3.20 22.55 -38.47
N PRO A 359 -4.51 22.26 -38.37
CA PRO A 359 -5.45 22.98 -37.49
C PRO A 359 -5.13 22.84 -35.99
N GLY A 360 -4.26 21.91 -35.62
CA GLY A 360 -3.88 21.65 -34.23
C GLY A 360 -5.03 21.05 -33.42
N ILE A 361 -4.89 21.13 -32.10
CA ILE A 361 -5.82 20.51 -31.14
C ILE A 361 -6.18 21.56 -30.09
N ALA A 362 -7.47 21.77 -29.85
CA ALA A 362 -7.92 22.71 -28.83
C ALA A 362 -7.44 22.28 -27.42
N PRO A 363 -7.07 23.23 -26.51
CA PRO A 363 -6.46 22.90 -25.22
C PRO A 363 -7.29 21.96 -24.34
N GLU A 364 -8.62 22.03 -24.43
CA GLU A 364 -9.55 21.15 -23.70
C GLU A 364 -9.46 19.67 -24.10
N HIS A 365 -8.97 19.37 -25.30
CA HIS A 365 -8.87 18.01 -25.82
C HIS A 365 -7.52 17.36 -25.50
N ILE A 366 -6.46 18.15 -25.29
CA ILE A 366 -5.08 17.67 -25.08
C ILE A 366 -4.97 16.63 -23.96
N PRO A 367 -5.54 16.82 -22.75
CA PRO A 367 -5.43 15.84 -21.68
C PRO A 367 -6.14 14.52 -21.96
N ARG A 368 -7.03 14.50 -22.96
CA ARG A 368 -7.95 13.40 -23.27
C ARG A 368 -7.51 12.59 -24.49
N LEU A 369 -6.50 13.03 -25.25
CA LEU A 369 -6.04 12.34 -26.47
C LEU A 369 -5.59 10.90 -26.24
N THR A 370 -5.14 10.57 -25.03
CA THR A 370 -4.74 9.21 -24.64
C THR A 370 -5.91 8.39 -24.07
N GLU A 371 -7.11 8.96 -23.93
CA GLU A 371 -8.32 8.21 -23.58
C GLU A 371 -8.73 7.30 -24.74
N ARG A 372 -9.26 6.11 -24.42
CA ARG A 372 -9.68 5.14 -25.43
C ARG A 372 -10.89 5.65 -26.21
N PHE A 373 -10.83 5.54 -27.54
CA PHE A 373 -11.88 5.97 -28.47
C PHE A 373 -12.22 7.47 -28.43
N TYR A 374 -11.37 8.28 -27.80
CA TYR A 374 -11.55 9.71 -27.83
C TYR A 374 -11.19 10.25 -29.23
N ARG A 375 -12.07 11.08 -29.77
CA ARG A 375 -11.89 11.79 -31.03
C ARG A 375 -12.41 13.21 -30.85
N VAL A 376 -11.74 14.15 -31.51
CA VAL A 376 -12.20 15.52 -31.68
C VAL A 376 -13.01 15.51 -32.97
N ASP A 377 -14.33 15.62 -32.87
CA ASP A 377 -15.25 15.67 -34.01
C ASP A 377 -15.27 17.05 -34.67
#